data_AF-A0A7S2EK86-F1
#
_entry.id   AF-A0A7S2EK86-F1
#
_cell.length_a   1.000
_cell.length_b   1.000
_cell.length_c   1.000
_cell.angle_alpha   90.00
_cell.angle_beta   90.00
_cell.angle_gamma   90.00
#
_symmetry.space_group_name_H-M   'P 1'
#
loop_
_entity.id
_entity.type
_entity.pdbx_description
1 polymer ?
#
loop_
_entity_poly.entity_id
_entity_poly.type
_entity_poly.pdbx_seq_one_letter_code
_entity_poly.pdbx_strand_id
1 'polypeptide(L)'
;PILSTQNPQSLLEKRAKDQLEGHVKEEEKGQWEKDQEPLLLETVASELGIDVKDIADFELNLFDSQPATLGGMKSEFLNSARLDNLATCFVATEGLIAHSDSGLEEDEDISLIAMFDHEEVGSGSTQGAGSPVMGGAVKLISEALCDRPHGLGADLHSKTIHNSFVLSVDMAHAVHPNYASKHEKNHQPKLNAGMVVKTNQNQRYSTNVVTGFIVREMARKTGLVSLQEFVVRNDCPCGTTIGPIISANTGIRTIDTGMPQLSMHSCREVMGI
;
A
#
# COMPACT_ATOMS: atom_id res chain seq x y z
N PRO A 1 2.40 -12.71 -11.75
CA PRO A 1 2.94 -12.78 -13.13
C PRO A 1 2.57 -14.05 -13.93
N ILE A 2 1.64 -14.90 -13.43
CA ILE A 2 1.29 -16.19 -14.04
C ILE A 2 0.80 -16.07 -15.49
N LEU A 3 0.09 -14.98 -15.83
CA LEU A 3 -0.50 -14.80 -17.16
C LEU A 3 0.33 -13.92 -18.11
N SER A 4 1.37 -13.24 -17.63
CA SER A 4 2.21 -12.40 -18.50
C SER A 4 3.35 -13.16 -19.18
N THR A 5 3.65 -14.38 -18.72
CA THR A 5 4.76 -15.22 -19.20
C THR A 5 4.36 -16.18 -20.33
N GLN A 6 3.06 -16.44 -20.51
CA GLN A 6 2.57 -17.40 -21.50
C GLN A 6 2.07 -16.70 -22.77
N ASN A 7 2.40 -17.26 -23.94
CA ASN A 7 1.91 -16.76 -25.23
C ASN A 7 0.43 -17.16 -25.40
N PRO A 8 -0.53 -16.23 -25.21
CA PRO A 8 -1.96 -16.55 -25.15
C PRO A 8 -2.46 -17.19 -26.46
N GLN A 9 -1.83 -16.83 -27.57
CA GLN A 9 -2.16 -17.32 -28.91
C GLN A 9 -2.00 -18.84 -29.02
N SER A 10 -0.89 -19.39 -28.50
CA SER A 10 -0.59 -20.82 -28.62
C SER A 10 -1.56 -21.72 -27.85
N LEU A 11 -2.03 -21.25 -26.69
CA LEU A 11 -2.96 -21.98 -25.84
C LEU A 11 -4.39 -21.90 -26.36
N LEU A 12 -4.81 -20.72 -26.83
CA LEU A 12 -6.11 -20.53 -27.48
C LEU A 12 -6.22 -21.36 -28.77
N GLU A 13 -5.16 -21.39 -29.59
CA GLU A 13 -5.09 -22.20 -30.80
C GLU A 13 -5.15 -23.71 -30.48
N LYS A 14 -4.41 -24.15 -29.47
CA LYS A 14 -4.42 -25.55 -29.01
C LYS A 14 -5.81 -25.96 -28.52
N ARG A 15 -6.48 -25.12 -27.73
CA ARG A 15 -7.82 -25.43 -27.21
C ARG A 15 -8.91 -25.34 -28.26
N ALA A 16 -8.82 -24.40 -29.21
CA ALA A 16 -9.71 -24.36 -30.36
C ALA A 16 -9.60 -25.66 -31.16
N LYS A 17 -8.39 -26.20 -31.30
CA LYS A 17 -8.13 -27.50 -31.93
C LYS A 17 -8.70 -28.68 -31.11
N ASP A 18 -8.49 -28.71 -29.80
CA ASP A 18 -9.00 -29.78 -28.93
C ASP A 18 -10.54 -29.81 -28.87
N GLN A 19 -11.20 -28.64 -28.94
CA GLN A 19 -12.65 -28.52 -29.08
C GLN A 19 -13.16 -29.03 -30.43
N LEU A 20 -12.41 -28.79 -31.52
CA LEU A 20 -12.74 -29.30 -32.85
C LEU A 20 -12.55 -30.82 -32.98
N GLU A 21 -11.57 -31.38 -32.26
CA GLU A 21 -11.22 -32.80 -32.30
C GLU A 21 -12.03 -33.68 -31.33
N GLY A 22 -12.90 -33.09 -30.50
CA GLY A 22 -13.86 -33.83 -29.66
C GLY A 22 -13.21 -34.66 -28.55
N HIS A 23 -11.99 -34.31 -28.13
CA HIS A 23 -11.18 -35.05 -27.16
C HIS A 23 -11.31 -34.55 -25.71
N VAL A 24 -12.52 -34.23 -25.26
CA VAL A 24 -12.75 -33.96 -23.83
C VAL A 24 -13.21 -35.26 -23.17
N LYS A 25 -12.27 -36.01 -22.59
CA LYS A 25 -12.61 -37.06 -21.63
C LYS A 25 -13.20 -36.39 -20.39
N GLU A 26 -14.46 -36.67 -20.07
CA GLU A 26 -15.05 -36.31 -18.79
C GLU A 26 -14.42 -37.18 -17.70
N GLU A 27 -13.32 -36.71 -17.11
CA GLU A 27 -12.92 -37.16 -15.78
C GLU A 27 -13.94 -36.64 -14.74
N GLU A 28 -14.12 -37.35 -13.63
CA GLU A 28 -14.98 -36.92 -12.51
C GLU A 28 -14.40 -35.63 -11.88
N LYS A 29 -14.71 -34.50 -12.48
CA LYS A 29 -14.34 -33.18 -11.96
C LYS A 29 -15.16 -32.84 -10.73
N GLY A 30 -14.51 -32.27 -9.72
CA GLY A 30 -15.19 -31.65 -8.59
C GLY A 30 -16.11 -30.51 -9.06
N GLN A 31 -17.14 -30.17 -8.27
CA GLN A 31 -18.08 -29.11 -8.63
C GLN A 31 -17.37 -27.77 -8.88
N TRP A 32 -16.38 -27.40 -8.05
CA TRP A 32 -15.59 -26.17 -8.22
C TRP A 32 -14.88 -26.13 -9.58
N GLU A 33 -14.20 -27.21 -9.98
CA GLU A 33 -13.48 -27.26 -11.27
C GLU A 33 -14.41 -27.09 -12.48
N LYS A 34 -15.66 -27.54 -12.38
CA LYS A 34 -16.67 -27.37 -13.45
C LYS A 34 -17.14 -25.93 -13.59
N ASP A 35 -17.05 -25.15 -12.52
CA ASP A 35 -17.46 -23.74 -12.48
C ASP A 35 -16.33 -22.79 -12.93
N GLN A 36 -15.11 -23.31 -13.19
CA GLN A 36 -13.97 -22.54 -13.67
C GLN A 36 -13.77 -22.66 -15.18
N GLU A 37 -13.16 -21.64 -15.78
CA GLU A 37 -12.76 -21.66 -17.19
C GLU A 37 -11.59 -22.67 -17.40
N PRO A 38 -11.76 -23.75 -18.18
CA PRO A 38 -10.74 -24.80 -18.28
C PRO A 38 -9.35 -24.31 -18.73
N LEU A 39 -9.29 -23.34 -19.66
CA LEU A 39 -8.00 -22.79 -20.09
C LEU A 39 -7.29 -22.03 -18.98
N LEU A 40 -8.02 -21.37 -18.10
CA LEU A 40 -7.43 -20.69 -16.94
C LEU A 40 -6.79 -21.71 -16.00
N LEU A 41 -7.50 -22.81 -15.70
CA LEU A 41 -6.99 -23.90 -14.88
C LEU A 41 -5.73 -24.53 -15.48
N GLU A 42 -5.77 -24.87 -16.77
CA GLU A 42 -4.61 -25.42 -17.49
C GLU A 42 -3.42 -24.46 -17.49
N THR A 43 -3.68 -23.17 -17.67
CA THR A 43 -2.65 -22.13 -17.66
C THR A 43 -1.97 -22.02 -16.29
N VAL A 44 -2.77 -21.97 -15.22
CA VAL A 44 -2.27 -21.90 -13.83
C VAL A 44 -1.51 -23.18 -13.48
N ALA A 45 -2.06 -24.36 -13.79
CA ALA A 45 -1.43 -25.65 -13.57
C ALA A 45 -0.09 -25.77 -14.30
N SER A 46 -0.05 -25.36 -15.58
CA SER A 46 1.15 -25.37 -16.40
C SER A 46 2.23 -24.42 -15.88
N GLU A 47 1.86 -23.24 -15.37
CA GLU A 47 2.83 -22.29 -14.80
C GLU A 47 3.41 -22.80 -13.48
N LEU A 48 2.60 -23.47 -12.66
CA LEU A 48 3.02 -24.04 -11.37
C LEU A 48 3.70 -25.41 -11.51
N GLY A 49 3.60 -26.07 -12.68
CA GLY A 49 4.14 -27.41 -12.90
C GLY A 49 3.39 -28.51 -12.15
N ILE A 50 2.09 -28.34 -11.94
CA ILE A 50 1.21 -29.28 -11.22
C ILE A 50 0.08 -29.79 -12.13
N ASP A 51 -0.66 -30.81 -11.71
CA ASP A 51 -1.88 -31.23 -12.40
C ASP A 51 -3.05 -30.29 -12.04
N VAL A 52 -4.03 -30.12 -12.94
CA VAL A 52 -5.24 -29.30 -12.67
C VAL A 52 -5.97 -29.76 -11.40
N LYS A 53 -6.03 -31.07 -11.18
CA LYS A 53 -6.66 -31.69 -9.99
C LYS A 53 -6.00 -31.31 -8.65
N ASP A 54 -4.77 -30.78 -8.70
CA ASP A 54 -4.02 -30.38 -7.50
C ASP A 54 -4.35 -28.92 -7.11
N ILE A 55 -5.08 -28.18 -7.96
CA ILE A 55 -5.52 -26.82 -7.65
C ILE A 55 -6.73 -26.88 -6.71
N ALA A 56 -6.55 -26.38 -5.49
CA ALA A 56 -7.64 -26.30 -4.51
C ALA A 56 -8.54 -25.07 -4.72
N ASP A 57 -7.93 -23.89 -4.87
CA ASP A 57 -8.60 -22.62 -5.18
C ASP A 57 -7.55 -21.55 -5.58
N PHE A 58 -7.97 -20.39 -6.06
CA PHE A 58 -7.06 -19.26 -6.32
C PHE A 58 -7.74 -17.89 -6.16
N GLU A 59 -6.92 -16.90 -5.83
CA GLU A 59 -7.25 -15.47 -5.94
C GLU A 59 -6.28 -14.82 -6.94
N LEU A 60 -6.82 -14.33 -8.06
CA LEU A 60 -6.01 -13.80 -9.17
C LEU A 60 -6.40 -12.36 -9.49
N ASN A 61 -5.40 -11.49 -9.54
CA ASN A 61 -5.54 -10.10 -9.96
C ASN A 61 -5.07 -9.92 -11.40
N LEU A 62 -5.91 -9.27 -12.22
CA LEU A 62 -5.50 -8.79 -13.52
C LEU A 62 -4.54 -7.60 -13.35
N PHE A 63 -3.47 -7.56 -14.13
CA PHE A 63 -2.50 -6.48 -14.08
C PHE A 63 -2.00 -6.10 -15.47
N ASP A 64 -1.61 -4.83 -15.63
CA ASP A 64 -0.96 -4.36 -16.85
C ASP A 64 0.39 -5.04 -17.03
N SER A 65 0.58 -5.68 -18.19
CA SER A 65 1.83 -6.38 -18.55
C SER A 65 2.93 -5.42 -18.99
N GLN A 66 2.60 -4.16 -19.30
CA GLN A 66 3.58 -3.16 -19.68
C GLN A 66 4.46 -2.77 -18.48
N PRO A 67 5.79 -2.99 -18.53
CA PRO A 67 6.69 -2.69 -17.42
C PRO A 67 6.64 -1.21 -16.99
N ALA A 68 7.01 -0.94 -15.74
CA ALA A 68 7.22 0.41 -15.26
C ALA A 68 8.36 1.09 -16.04
N THR A 69 8.21 2.38 -16.34
CA THR A 69 9.16 3.12 -17.19
C THR A 69 9.34 4.55 -16.71
N LEU A 70 10.57 5.05 -16.80
CA LEU A 70 10.82 6.48 -16.70
C LEU A 70 10.26 7.19 -17.93
N GLY A 71 9.65 8.35 -17.72
CA GLY A 71 9.07 9.18 -18.78
C GLY A 71 9.32 10.66 -18.56
N GLY A 72 8.76 11.48 -19.46
CA GLY A 72 9.09 12.90 -19.57
C GLY A 72 10.37 13.13 -20.37
N MET A 73 10.57 14.34 -20.91
CA MET A 73 11.72 14.65 -21.77
C MET A 73 13.05 14.52 -21.02
N LYS A 74 13.04 14.63 -19.70
CA LYS A 74 14.22 14.51 -18.83
C LYS A 74 14.25 13.23 -18.01
N SER A 75 13.39 12.25 -18.31
CA SER A 75 13.22 11.06 -17.46
C SER A 75 12.90 11.45 -16.01
N GLU A 76 12.01 12.43 -15.84
CA GLU A 76 11.70 13.08 -14.55
C GLU A 76 10.42 12.55 -13.89
N PHE A 77 9.78 11.56 -14.51
CA PHE A 77 8.57 10.91 -14.02
C PHE A 77 8.71 9.39 -14.03
N LEU A 78 8.12 8.75 -13.03
CA LEU A 78 7.90 7.30 -13.01
C LEU A 78 6.47 7.01 -13.46
N ASN A 79 6.32 6.21 -14.52
CA ASN A 79 5.02 5.71 -14.98
C ASN A 79 4.94 4.22 -14.62
N SER A 80 3.97 3.85 -13.79
CA SER A 80 3.82 2.46 -13.34
C SER A 80 2.37 2.16 -12.97
N ALA A 81 2.01 0.89 -13.03
CA ALA A 81 0.85 0.39 -12.31
C ALA A 81 1.14 0.38 -10.80
N ARG A 82 0.10 0.60 -9.97
CA ARG A 82 0.11 0.39 -8.51
C ARG A 82 1.14 1.24 -7.76
N LEU A 83 1.42 2.45 -8.24
CA LEU A 83 2.16 3.43 -7.43
C LEU A 83 1.40 3.67 -6.13
N ASP A 84 0.07 3.77 -6.24
CA ASP A 84 -0.84 3.62 -5.12
C ASP A 84 -1.00 2.14 -4.74
N ASN A 85 -0.49 1.66 -3.60
CA ASN A 85 0.42 2.34 -2.68
C ASN A 85 1.79 1.63 -2.60
N LEU A 86 2.16 0.81 -3.61
CA LEU A 86 3.43 0.07 -3.59
C LEU A 86 4.65 1.00 -3.59
N ALA A 87 4.51 2.23 -4.10
CA ALA A 87 5.59 3.21 -4.04
C ALA A 87 5.95 3.56 -2.59
N THR A 88 4.95 3.72 -1.70
CA THR A 88 5.23 4.01 -0.29
C THR A 88 5.69 2.77 0.47
N CYS A 89 5.15 1.58 0.15
CA CYS A 89 5.64 0.31 0.69
C CYS A 89 7.14 0.11 0.40
N PHE A 90 7.56 0.42 -0.83
CA PHE A 90 8.96 0.35 -1.23
C PHE A 90 9.84 1.32 -0.42
N VAL A 91 9.53 2.62 -0.40
CA VAL A 91 10.37 3.61 0.30
C VAL A 91 10.35 3.41 1.83
N ALA A 92 9.27 2.92 2.42
CA ALA A 92 9.22 2.58 3.84
C ALA A 92 10.13 1.39 4.16
N THR A 93 10.15 0.37 3.29
CA THR A 93 11.03 -0.79 3.42
C THR A 93 12.50 -0.40 3.27
N GLU A 94 12.84 0.34 2.22
CA GLU A 94 14.20 0.84 1.99
C GLU A 94 14.65 1.76 3.14
N GLY A 95 13.76 2.61 3.66
CA GLY A 95 14.04 3.47 4.80
C GLY A 95 14.34 2.68 6.07
N LEU A 96 13.59 1.62 6.36
CA LEU A 96 13.85 0.75 7.52
C LEU A 96 15.17 -0.02 7.36
N ILE A 97 15.49 -0.51 6.16
CA ILE A 97 16.76 -1.18 5.87
C ILE A 97 17.93 -0.20 6.08
N ALA A 98 17.85 0.99 5.50
CA ALA A 98 18.89 2.02 5.66
C ALA A 98 19.09 2.45 7.12
N HIS A 99 18.00 2.53 7.90
CA HIS A 99 18.07 2.76 9.35
C HIS A 99 18.78 1.61 10.07
N SER A 100 18.47 0.37 9.69
CA SER A 100 19.08 -0.82 10.29
C SER A 100 20.61 -0.89 10.11
N ASP A 101 21.13 -0.34 9.02
CA ASP A 101 22.57 -0.36 8.71
C ASP A 101 23.39 0.69 9.49
N SER A 102 22.77 1.74 10.02
CA SER A 102 23.51 2.91 10.53
C SER A 102 23.02 3.50 11.85
N GLY A 103 21.93 2.99 12.43
CA GLY A 103 21.25 3.65 13.55
C GLY A 103 20.90 2.79 14.77
N LEU A 104 21.03 1.46 14.71
CA LEU A 104 20.42 0.59 15.73
C LEU A 104 21.08 0.61 17.10
N GLU A 105 22.41 0.80 17.18
CA GLU A 105 23.12 0.74 18.48
C GLU A 105 22.76 1.90 19.41
N GLU A 106 22.35 3.04 18.85
CA GLU A 106 21.97 4.26 19.58
C GLU A 106 20.44 4.46 19.64
N ASP A 107 19.65 3.54 19.06
CA ASP A 107 18.20 3.64 19.02
C ASP A 107 17.58 3.15 20.35
N GLU A 108 16.83 4.02 21.01
CA GLU A 108 16.06 3.68 22.22
C GLU A 108 14.62 3.25 21.88
N ASP A 109 14.19 3.44 20.62
CA ASP A 109 12.85 3.15 20.13
C ASP A 109 12.80 1.89 19.26
N ILE A 110 11.58 1.46 18.95
CA ILE A 110 11.33 0.34 18.02
C ILE A 110 10.87 0.92 16.69
N SER A 111 11.72 0.77 15.67
CA SER A 111 11.35 1.07 14.29
C SER A 111 10.54 -0.08 13.68
N LEU A 112 9.31 0.22 13.23
CA LEU A 112 8.38 -0.77 12.69
C LEU A 112 7.71 -0.24 11.42
N ILE A 113 7.63 -1.10 10.40
CA ILE A 113 6.78 -0.89 9.23
C ILE A 113 5.61 -1.88 9.28
N ALA A 114 4.40 -1.41 8.96
CA ALA A 114 3.21 -2.24 8.82
C ALA A 114 2.56 -1.95 7.48
N MET A 115 2.45 -2.97 6.64
CA MET A 115 1.83 -2.91 5.32
C MET A 115 0.53 -3.71 5.36
N PHE A 116 -0.59 -3.05 5.10
CA PHE A 116 -1.93 -3.63 5.23
C PHE A 116 -2.54 -3.88 3.85
N ASP A 117 -3.29 -4.96 3.76
CA ASP A 117 -4.13 -5.27 2.61
C ASP A 117 -5.50 -4.59 2.74
N HIS A 118 -6.32 -4.65 1.70
CA HIS A 118 -7.73 -4.23 1.71
C HIS A 118 -8.00 -2.75 2.04
N GLU A 119 -7.00 -1.87 1.93
CA GLU A 119 -7.18 -0.43 2.12
C GLU A 119 -8.28 0.11 1.21
N GLU A 120 -8.18 -0.22 -0.08
CA GLU A 120 -9.06 0.22 -1.18
C GLU A 120 -10.52 -0.26 -1.06
N VAL A 121 -10.77 -1.23 -0.17
CA VAL A 121 -12.11 -1.76 0.13
C VAL A 121 -12.55 -1.45 1.57
N GLY A 122 -11.85 -0.53 2.25
CA GLY A 122 -12.22 0.02 3.55
C GLY A 122 -11.52 -0.61 4.76
N SER A 123 -10.50 -1.44 4.57
CA SER A 123 -9.65 -2.06 5.62
C SER A 123 -10.36 -2.98 6.62
N GLY A 124 -11.64 -3.31 6.41
CA GLY A 124 -12.46 -4.13 7.30
C GLY A 124 -12.22 -5.64 7.14
N SER A 125 -10.98 -6.10 7.33
CA SER A 125 -10.60 -7.52 7.19
C SER A 125 -9.57 -7.93 8.24
N THR A 126 -9.24 -9.22 8.31
CA THR A 126 -8.22 -9.75 9.24
C THR A 126 -6.81 -9.23 8.98
N GLN A 127 -6.48 -8.89 7.72
CA GLN A 127 -5.17 -8.38 7.29
C GLN A 127 -5.18 -6.88 6.94
N GLY A 128 -6.33 -6.23 7.03
CA GLY A 128 -6.46 -4.79 6.80
C GLY A 128 -6.16 -3.95 8.03
N ALA A 129 -6.02 -2.65 7.87
CA ALA A 129 -5.71 -1.73 8.97
C ALA A 129 -6.81 -1.67 10.06
N GLY A 130 -8.04 -2.11 9.75
CA GLY A 130 -9.12 -2.26 10.72
C GLY A 130 -8.93 -3.43 11.68
N SER A 131 -7.96 -4.32 11.41
CA SER A 131 -7.62 -5.48 12.22
C SER A 131 -6.95 -5.10 13.55
N PRO A 132 -7.13 -5.89 14.61
CA PRO A 132 -6.37 -5.74 15.86
C PRO A 132 -4.88 -6.12 15.72
N VAL A 133 -4.41 -6.57 14.54
CA VAL A 133 -3.06 -7.09 14.33
C VAL A 133 -1.95 -6.11 14.76
N MET A 134 -2.09 -4.81 14.45
CA MET A 134 -1.08 -3.81 14.82
C MET A 134 -1.00 -3.63 16.34
N GLY A 135 -2.14 -3.41 17.00
CA GLY A 135 -2.19 -3.26 18.46
C GLY A 135 -1.73 -4.52 19.18
N GLY A 136 -2.11 -5.70 18.67
CA GLY A 136 -1.66 -7.00 19.15
C GLY A 136 -0.15 -7.19 19.00
N ALA A 137 0.43 -6.83 17.86
CA ALA A 137 1.88 -6.91 17.63
C ALA A 137 2.65 -5.99 18.59
N VAL A 138 2.24 -4.72 18.72
CA VAL A 138 2.88 -3.77 19.66
C VAL A 138 2.79 -4.29 21.10
N LYS A 139 1.66 -4.88 21.49
CA LYS A 139 1.49 -5.50 22.80
C LYS A 139 2.45 -6.66 23.01
N LEU A 140 2.50 -7.61 22.08
CA LEU A 140 3.39 -8.78 22.16
C LEU A 140 4.86 -8.39 22.21
N ILE A 141 5.27 -7.41 21.39
CA ILE A 141 6.64 -6.87 21.40
C ILE A 141 6.94 -6.23 22.76
N SER A 142 6.03 -5.39 23.27
CA SER A 142 6.20 -4.74 24.58
C SER A 142 6.32 -5.76 25.72
N GLU A 143 5.53 -6.83 25.67
CA GLU A 143 5.56 -7.91 26.67
C GLU A 143 6.85 -8.74 26.58
N ALA A 144 7.31 -9.03 25.36
CA ALA A 144 8.53 -9.82 25.12
C ALA A 144 9.81 -9.10 25.55
N LEU A 145 9.86 -7.77 25.40
CA LEU A 145 11.00 -6.94 25.78
C LEU A 145 10.97 -6.49 27.26
N CYS A 146 9.93 -6.87 28.01
CA CYS A 146 9.84 -6.52 29.42
C CYS A 146 10.66 -7.48 30.27
N ASP A 147 11.85 -7.05 30.69
CA ASP A 147 12.76 -7.82 31.56
C ASP A 147 12.28 -8.03 33.02
N ARG A 148 11.04 -7.63 33.37
CA ARG A 148 10.54 -7.70 34.76
C ARG A 148 9.51 -8.81 34.96
N PRO A 149 9.57 -9.56 36.07
CA PRO A 149 8.55 -10.56 36.39
C PRO A 149 7.19 -9.89 36.61
N HIS A 150 6.16 -10.47 35.97
CA HIS A 150 4.71 -10.29 36.13
C HIS A 150 4.19 -9.09 36.96
N GLY A 151 3.48 -8.16 36.30
CA GLY A 151 2.57 -7.21 36.95
C GLY A 151 2.52 -5.80 36.36
N LEU A 152 3.50 -5.41 35.53
CA LEU A 152 3.63 -4.06 34.94
C LEU A 152 3.41 -4.00 33.41
N GLY A 153 3.11 -5.12 32.74
CA GLY A 153 2.97 -5.18 31.28
C GLY A 153 1.89 -4.25 30.70
N ALA A 154 0.77 -4.07 31.42
CA ALA A 154 -0.29 -3.15 31.00
C ALA A 154 0.13 -1.66 31.09
N ASP A 155 0.94 -1.31 32.09
CA ASP A 155 1.52 0.02 32.24
C ASP A 155 2.57 0.29 31.15
N LEU A 156 3.41 -0.72 30.85
CA LEU A 156 4.41 -0.61 29.77
C LEU A 156 3.74 -0.42 28.40
N HIS A 157 2.80 -1.29 28.01
CA HIS A 157 2.12 -1.16 26.73
C HIS A 157 1.43 0.22 26.56
N SER A 158 0.74 0.68 27.60
CA SER A 158 0.07 2.00 27.57
C SER A 158 1.07 3.14 27.41
N LYS A 159 2.24 3.07 28.07
CA LYS A 159 3.34 4.03 27.90
C LYS A 159 3.94 3.96 26.51
N THR A 160 4.15 2.75 25.96
CA THR A 160 4.62 2.54 24.59
C THR A 160 3.70 3.21 23.59
N ILE A 161 2.39 2.98 23.68
CA ILE A 161 1.38 3.61 22.80
C ILE A 161 1.45 5.15 22.88
N HIS A 162 1.57 5.70 24.09
CA HIS A 162 1.63 7.16 24.28
C HIS A 162 2.90 7.80 23.71
N ASN A 163 4.03 7.09 23.81
CA ASN A 163 5.31 7.56 23.28
C ASN A 163 5.46 7.31 21.77
N SER A 164 4.70 6.37 21.22
CA SER A 164 4.74 6.02 19.80
C SER A 164 4.23 7.14 18.88
N PHE A 165 4.66 7.06 17.62
CA PHE A 165 4.22 7.93 16.54
C PHE A 165 4.13 7.14 15.24
N VAL A 166 3.05 7.33 14.47
CA VAL A 166 2.82 6.62 13.20
C VAL A 166 2.83 7.62 12.04
N LEU A 167 3.64 7.32 11.03
CA LEU A 167 3.54 7.94 9.72
C LEU A 167 2.65 7.04 8.86
N SER A 168 1.39 7.44 8.67
CA SER A 168 0.51 6.89 7.65
C SER A 168 0.97 7.46 6.31
N VAL A 169 1.63 6.63 5.50
CA VAL A 169 2.20 7.04 4.22
C VAL A 169 1.38 6.45 3.10
N ASP A 170 0.73 7.33 2.36
CA ASP A 170 -0.13 6.97 1.24
C ASP A 170 -0.10 8.10 0.22
N MET A 171 -0.23 7.78 -1.07
CA MET A 171 -0.02 8.72 -2.16
C MET A 171 -0.90 9.98 -2.02
N ALA A 172 -0.47 11.08 -2.64
CA ALA A 172 -1.16 12.37 -2.58
C ALA A 172 -1.48 12.87 -3.99
N HIS A 173 -2.60 13.57 -4.15
CA HIS A 173 -2.96 14.13 -5.45
C HIS A 173 -2.11 15.36 -5.78
N ALA A 174 -1.22 15.23 -6.76
CA ALA A 174 -0.59 16.36 -7.41
C ALA A 174 -1.62 17.22 -8.15
N VAL A 175 -1.37 18.53 -8.25
CA VAL A 175 -2.22 19.43 -9.03
C VAL A 175 -2.19 19.02 -10.50
N HIS A 176 -3.36 18.66 -11.03
CA HIS A 176 -3.45 18.23 -12.42
C HIS A 176 -3.52 19.46 -13.33
N PRO A 177 -2.62 19.63 -14.33
CA PRO A 177 -2.57 20.84 -15.15
C PRO A 177 -3.88 21.10 -15.93
N ASN A 178 -4.51 20.04 -16.44
CA ASN A 178 -5.80 20.16 -17.15
C ASN A 178 -7.02 20.33 -16.23
N TYR A 179 -6.87 20.10 -14.91
CA TYR A 179 -7.98 20.10 -13.96
C TYR A 179 -7.60 20.82 -12.65
N ALA A 180 -6.78 21.88 -12.75
CA ALA A 180 -6.26 22.58 -11.57
C ALA A 180 -7.37 23.16 -10.68
N SER A 181 -8.56 23.40 -11.24
CA SER A 181 -9.74 23.82 -10.50
C SER A 181 -10.24 22.79 -9.49
N LYS A 182 -9.83 21.52 -9.57
CA LYS A 182 -10.19 20.47 -8.60
C LYS A 182 -9.41 20.59 -7.28
N HIS A 183 -8.30 21.31 -7.26
CA HIS A 183 -7.49 21.52 -6.06
C HIS A 183 -7.86 22.81 -5.34
N GLU A 184 -7.61 22.83 -4.03
CA GLU A 184 -7.68 24.05 -3.26
C GLU A 184 -6.56 25.02 -3.69
N LYS A 185 -6.86 26.31 -3.83
CA LYS A 185 -5.97 27.28 -4.50
C LYS A 185 -4.59 27.38 -3.85
N ASN A 186 -4.54 27.25 -2.52
CA ASN A 186 -3.30 27.39 -1.74
C ASN A 186 -2.63 26.06 -1.38
N HIS A 187 -3.24 24.92 -1.73
CA HIS A 187 -2.77 23.58 -1.34
C HIS A 187 -2.69 22.69 -2.59
N GLN A 188 -1.70 22.99 -3.43
CA GLN A 188 -1.51 22.39 -4.75
C GLN A 188 -0.17 21.66 -4.82
N PRO A 189 -0.08 20.42 -4.31
CA PRO A 189 1.15 19.64 -4.38
C PRO A 189 1.63 19.50 -5.83
N LYS A 190 2.93 19.63 -6.05
CA LYS A 190 3.59 19.48 -7.34
C LYS A 190 4.42 18.21 -7.34
N LEU A 191 4.52 17.57 -8.50
CA LEU A 191 5.51 16.51 -8.73
C LEU A 191 6.92 17.07 -8.49
N ASN A 192 7.85 16.23 -8.02
CA ASN A 192 9.25 16.58 -7.76
C ASN A 192 9.48 17.74 -6.77
N ALA A 193 8.47 18.07 -5.95
CA ALA A 193 8.53 19.15 -4.96
C ALA A 193 8.47 18.64 -3.51
N GLY A 194 8.73 17.35 -3.32
CA GLY A 194 8.86 16.68 -2.03
C GLY A 194 7.54 16.20 -1.40
N MET A 195 7.66 15.67 -0.18
CA MET A 195 6.59 14.96 0.52
C MET A 195 5.42 15.89 0.88
N VAL A 196 4.21 15.36 0.84
CA VAL A 196 2.97 16.09 1.08
C VAL A 196 2.44 15.74 2.46
N VAL A 197 2.15 16.74 3.29
CA VAL A 197 1.38 16.59 4.53
C VAL A 197 -0.10 16.75 4.21
N LYS A 198 -0.90 15.71 4.48
CA LYS A 198 -2.33 15.64 4.13
C LYS A 198 -3.17 16.03 5.34
N THR A 199 -3.97 17.10 5.25
CA THR A 199 -4.83 17.57 6.36
C THR A 199 -6.29 17.64 5.92
N ASN A 200 -7.20 17.12 6.74
CA ASN A 200 -8.65 17.21 6.50
C ASN A 200 -9.41 17.38 7.82
N GLN A 201 -10.28 18.38 7.90
CA GLN A 201 -11.02 18.71 9.13
C GLN A 201 -12.02 17.60 9.55
N ASN A 202 -12.53 16.83 8.59
CA ASN A 202 -13.44 15.71 8.85
C ASN A 202 -12.70 14.43 9.27
N GLN A 203 -11.42 14.52 9.65
CA GLN A 203 -10.59 13.38 10.06
C GLN A 203 -10.52 12.27 8.98
N ARG A 204 -10.57 12.66 7.70
CA ARG A 204 -10.21 11.77 6.57
C ARG A 204 -8.71 11.47 6.54
N TYR A 205 -7.95 12.31 7.22
CA TYR A 205 -6.54 12.17 7.54
C TYR A 205 -6.39 12.44 9.05
N SER A 206 -5.52 11.71 9.73
CA SER A 206 -5.23 11.87 11.17
C SER A 206 -4.36 13.07 11.51
N THR A 207 -3.79 13.73 10.50
CA THR A 207 -2.94 14.90 10.68
C THR A 207 -3.65 16.00 11.47
N ASN A 208 -3.00 16.43 12.55
CA ASN A 208 -3.40 17.58 13.35
C ASN A 208 -2.22 18.52 13.57
N VAL A 209 -2.44 19.61 14.32
CA VAL A 209 -1.40 20.62 14.58
C VAL A 209 -0.16 20.04 15.25
N VAL A 210 -0.33 19.10 16.19
CA VAL A 210 0.78 18.49 16.93
C VAL A 210 1.56 17.53 16.05
N THR A 211 0.86 16.61 15.36
CA THR A 211 1.53 15.60 14.54
C THR A 211 2.20 16.25 13.32
N GLY A 212 1.56 17.24 12.71
CA GLY A 212 2.16 18.06 11.66
C GLY A 212 3.35 18.89 12.14
N PHE A 213 3.33 19.44 13.36
CA PHE A 213 4.49 20.16 13.90
C PHE A 213 5.71 19.26 14.04
N ILE A 214 5.52 18.04 14.58
CA ILE A 214 6.60 17.06 14.73
C ILE A 214 7.28 16.77 13.39
N VAL A 215 6.50 16.46 12.34
CA VAL A 215 7.07 16.17 11.01
C VAL A 215 7.78 17.37 10.39
N ARG A 216 7.23 18.58 10.53
CA ARG A 216 7.89 19.79 10.02
C ARG A 216 9.21 20.07 10.75
N GLU A 217 9.27 19.84 12.05
CA GLU A 217 10.51 19.99 12.82
C GLU A 217 11.53 18.90 12.50
N MET A 218 11.10 17.65 12.28
CA MET A 218 11.98 16.58 11.80
C MET A 218 12.59 16.98 10.46
N ALA A 219 11.76 17.42 9.51
CA ALA A 219 12.21 17.86 8.19
C ALA A 219 13.20 19.04 8.28
N ARG A 220 12.94 20.02 9.17
CA ARG A 220 13.86 21.13 9.42
C ARG A 220 15.21 20.68 9.97
N LYS A 221 15.21 19.72 10.91
CA LYS A 221 16.44 19.20 11.55
C LYS A 221 17.27 18.34 10.61
N THR A 222 16.64 17.56 9.74
CA THR A 222 17.33 16.68 8.78
C THR A 222 17.72 17.40 7.48
N GLY A 223 17.29 18.64 7.28
CA GLY A 223 17.54 19.39 6.04
C GLY A 223 16.60 19.00 4.89
N LEU A 224 15.53 18.26 5.17
CA LEU A 224 14.48 17.92 4.21
C LEU A 224 13.59 19.16 3.97
N VAL A 225 14.03 20.09 3.13
CA VAL A 225 13.41 21.41 2.96
C VAL A 225 12.11 21.44 2.14
N SER A 226 11.67 20.32 1.56
CA SER A 226 10.57 20.29 0.59
C SER A 226 9.35 19.54 1.11
N LEU A 227 8.70 20.07 2.15
CA LEU A 227 7.35 19.63 2.52
C LEU A 227 6.31 20.50 1.81
N GLN A 228 5.29 19.83 1.28
CA GLN A 228 4.12 20.44 0.65
C GLN A 228 2.89 20.20 1.52
N GLU A 229 1.86 21.01 1.34
CA GLU A 229 0.61 20.89 2.10
C GLU A 229 -0.53 20.53 1.16
N PHE A 230 -1.38 19.60 1.59
CA PHE A 230 -2.59 19.21 0.88
C PHE A 230 -3.81 19.32 1.79
N VAL A 231 -4.80 20.05 1.27
CA VAL A 231 -6.14 20.16 1.83
C VAL A 231 -7.10 20.12 0.65
N VAL A 232 -8.17 19.34 0.77
CA VAL A 232 -9.24 19.31 -0.23
C VAL A 232 -10.06 20.60 -0.18
N ARG A 233 -10.64 21.02 -1.29
CA ARG A 233 -11.65 22.08 -1.28
C ARG A 233 -12.82 21.69 -0.38
N ASN A 234 -13.40 22.67 0.32
CA ASN A 234 -14.52 22.42 1.23
C ASN A 234 -15.79 21.86 0.54
N ASP A 235 -15.95 22.11 -0.76
CA ASP A 235 -17.08 21.64 -1.56
C ASP A 235 -16.81 20.31 -2.27
N CYS A 236 -15.67 19.66 -1.98
CA CYS A 236 -15.27 18.39 -2.59
C CYS A 236 -14.99 17.34 -1.51
N PRO A 237 -15.62 16.15 -1.58
CA PRO A 237 -15.28 15.06 -0.67
C PRO A 237 -13.87 14.54 -0.95
N CYS A 238 -13.30 13.87 0.05
CA CYS A 238 -11.98 13.25 -0.01
C CYS A 238 -12.10 11.79 0.45
N GLY A 239 -11.29 10.91 -0.15
CA GLY A 239 -11.05 9.57 0.38
C GLY A 239 -10.51 9.63 1.82
N THR A 240 -10.58 8.51 2.51
CA THR A 240 -9.91 8.31 3.81
C THR A 240 -8.73 7.38 3.60
N THR A 241 -7.76 7.40 4.51
CA THR A 241 -6.63 6.48 4.52
C THR A 241 -6.73 5.50 5.70
N ILE A 242 -5.71 4.66 5.86
CA ILE A 242 -5.51 3.86 7.08
C ILE A 242 -5.20 4.71 8.32
N GLY A 243 -4.74 5.95 8.17
CA GLY A 243 -4.30 6.80 9.29
C GLY A 243 -5.36 6.94 10.39
N PRO A 244 -6.58 7.42 10.06
CA PRO A 244 -7.68 7.49 11.01
C PRO A 244 -8.05 6.14 11.64
N ILE A 245 -7.98 5.06 10.88
CA ILE A 245 -8.32 3.71 11.33
C ILE A 245 -7.31 3.24 12.38
N ILE A 246 -6.02 3.35 12.09
CA ILE A 246 -4.93 2.99 13.01
C ILE A 246 -4.98 3.87 14.25
N SER A 247 -5.12 5.18 14.10
CA SER A 247 -5.14 6.11 15.22
C SER A 247 -6.31 5.85 16.16
N ALA A 248 -7.51 5.57 15.62
CA ALA A 248 -8.68 5.24 16.42
C ALA A 248 -8.56 3.89 17.13
N ASN A 249 -8.01 2.87 16.46
CA ASN A 249 -7.89 1.52 17.02
C ASN A 249 -6.78 1.37 18.05
N THR A 250 -5.68 2.13 17.90
CA THR A 250 -4.49 1.99 18.75
C THR A 250 -4.31 3.11 19.75
N GLY A 251 -4.90 4.30 19.51
CA GLY A 251 -4.64 5.51 20.28
C GLY A 251 -3.28 6.17 19.99
N ILE A 252 -2.52 5.66 19.01
CA ILE A 252 -1.21 6.22 18.65
C ILE A 252 -1.39 7.52 17.84
N ARG A 253 -0.56 8.52 18.14
CA ARG A 253 -0.48 9.77 17.38
C ARG A 253 -0.06 9.47 15.94
N THR A 254 -0.92 9.81 14.99
CA THR A 254 -0.75 9.47 13.57
C THR A 254 -0.76 10.73 12.72
N ILE A 255 0.09 10.78 11.70
CA ILE A 255 0.07 11.79 10.65
C ILE A 255 -0.11 11.11 9.29
N ASP A 256 -0.86 11.74 8.39
CA ASP A 256 -0.95 11.33 7.01
C ASP A 256 -0.02 12.16 6.13
N THR A 257 0.82 11.44 5.40
CA THR A 257 1.78 11.99 4.45
C THR A 257 1.75 11.20 3.16
N GLY A 258 2.36 11.73 2.10
CA GLY A 258 2.33 11.07 0.80
C GLY A 258 3.28 11.64 -0.23
N MET A 259 3.52 10.87 -1.29
CA MET A 259 4.21 11.36 -2.48
C MET A 259 3.20 11.85 -3.51
N PRO A 260 3.43 13.00 -4.15
CA PRO A 260 2.51 13.56 -5.12
C PRO A 260 2.49 12.71 -6.41
N GLN A 261 1.28 12.33 -6.85
CA GLN A 261 1.04 11.61 -8.10
C GLN A 261 -0.16 12.15 -8.88
N LEU A 262 -0.22 11.77 -10.15
CA LEU A 262 -1.35 11.96 -11.06
C LEU A 262 -1.99 10.61 -11.41
N SER A 263 -3.26 10.65 -11.82
CA SER A 263 -4.01 9.49 -12.28
C SER A 263 -4.17 8.37 -11.25
N MET A 264 -4.30 8.73 -9.97
CA MET A 264 -4.52 7.80 -8.86
C MET A 264 -5.67 6.81 -9.16
N HIS A 265 -5.45 5.53 -8.85
CA HIS A 265 -6.32 4.37 -9.16
C HIS A 265 -6.44 4.03 -10.66
N SER A 266 -5.62 4.63 -11.53
CA SER A 266 -5.49 4.17 -12.91
C SER A 266 -4.71 2.85 -12.97
N CYS A 267 -4.90 2.07 -14.04
CA CYS A 267 -4.00 0.96 -14.35
C CYS A 267 -2.56 1.44 -14.60
N ARG A 268 -2.36 2.73 -14.90
CA ARG A 268 -1.05 3.35 -15.08
C ARG A 268 -1.02 4.77 -14.52
N GLU A 269 -0.33 4.91 -13.40
CA GLU A 269 -0.20 6.12 -12.61
C GLU A 269 1.12 6.82 -12.90
N VAL A 270 1.25 8.10 -12.50
CA VAL A 270 2.43 8.92 -12.75
C VAL A 270 2.86 9.65 -11.49
N MET A 271 4.10 9.47 -11.05
CA MET A 271 4.69 10.24 -9.95
C MET A 271 6.00 10.89 -10.35
N GLY A 272 6.46 11.80 -9.50
CA GLY A 272 7.82 12.36 -9.57
C GLY A 272 8.89 11.36 -9.10
N ILE A 273 10.15 11.60 -9.48
CA ILE A 273 11.33 10.83 -9.03
C ILE A 273 12.05 11.59 -7.93
#